data_AF-A0AAW8R2Z4-F1
#
_entry.id   AF-A0AAW8R2Z4-F1
#
_cell.length_a   1.000
_cell.length_b   1.000
_cell.length_c   1.000
_cell.angle_alpha   90.00
_cell.angle_beta   90.00
_cell.angle_gamma   90.00
#
_symmetry.space_group_name_H-M   'P 1'
#
loop_
_entity.id
_entity.type
_entity.pdbx_description
1 polymer ?
#
loop_
_entity_poly.entity_id
_entity_poly.type
_entity_poly.pdbx_seq_one_letter_code
_entity_poly.pdbx_strand_id
1 'polypeptide(L)'
;MFDIFISTIAMSVACFSLFLLPKDHPTRALSLVLICLVFLSAGSVVFNLLPALTQVYVSLIPSIFFLLIPAFWLYHDALISVKPWCWDNKLLKHFVTVPIAMLLSIALLVLPEEDFKQMFFSSEPVSKWWLSLLSMLFFIGVLSWCVLSCAYAISILRRTAKYQKRIKLVYADKSGRNLNWIVITSILIVFTWVYGLIVLALEDQLLDYGVSETGTLILLAIVVWLVAHNGIRQRPGFVEIQDEPNALNDQTNKKPYERSSLGQNDLNRISSKLSVAVDRDKVHFDSALNLPKLSKHIGEPSQYISQTLSQQLNTTFFDYINTARINEAKELLLGTSNSILEIAYAIGFNSKSSFYKAFRQDMDMTPTQYRKSHPIR
;
A
#
# COMPACT_ATOMS: atom_id res chain seq x y z
N MET A 1 28.76 -16.83 1.06
CA MET A 1 28.93 -15.74 2.07
C MET A 1 28.05 -14.53 1.77
N PHE A 2 28.05 -14.00 0.55
CA PHE A 2 27.22 -12.83 0.20
C PHE A 2 25.71 -13.05 0.35
N ASP A 3 25.17 -14.19 -0.09
CA ASP A 3 23.74 -14.50 0.03
C ASP A 3 23.27 -14.59 1.49
N ILE A 4 24.10 -15.17 2.36
CA ILE A 4 23.86 -15.26 3.81
C ILE A 4 23.79 -13.84 4.40
N PHE A 5 24.68 -12.95 3.96
CA PHE A 5 24.68 -11.56 4.40
C PHE A 5 23.39 -10.81 3.99
N ILE A 6 22.95 -10.94 2.74
CA ILE A 6 21.67 -10.32 2.29
C ILE A 6 20.48 -10.90 3.07
N SER A 7 20.43 -12.22 3.20
CA SER A 7 19.38 -12.95 3.93
C SER A 7 19.28 -12.47 5.38
N THR A 8 20.41 -12.40 6.10
CA THR A 8 20.45 -11.94 7.49
C THR A 8 20.04 -10.48 7.64
N ILE A 9 20.42 -9.59 6.71
CA ILE A 9 19.95 -8.20 6.70
C ILE A 9 18.44 -8.14 6.53
N ALA A 10 17.89 -8.84 5.52
CA ALA A 10 16.46 -8.84 5.26
C ALA A 10 15.67 -9.35 6.48
N MET A 11 16.09 -10.47 7.07
CA MET A 11 15.50 -10.98 8.31
C MET A 11 15.58 -9.96 9.45
N SER A 12 16.74 -9.33 9.66
CA SER A 12 16.96 -8.36 10.73
C SER A 12 16.05 -7.13 10.57
N VAL A 13 15.93 -6.60 9.35
CA VAL A 13 15.04 -5.46 9.04
C VAL A 13 13.59 -5.81 9.32
N ALA A 14 13.11 -6.98 8.88
CA ALA A 14 11.74 -7.41 9.10
C ALA A 14 11.44 -7.70 10.59
N CYS A 15 12.36 -8.36 11.30
CA CYS A 15 12.26 -8.60 12.75
C CYS A 15 12.25 -7.30 13.56
N PHE A 16 13.16 -6.38 13.27
CA PHE A 16 13.18 -5.08 13.93
C PHE A 16 11.90 -4.28 13.64
N SER A 17 11.37 -4.39 12.43
CA SER A 17 10.11 -3.76 12.05
C SER A 17 8.90 -4.29 12.81
N LEU A 18 8.87 -5.60 13.12
CA LEU A 18 7.84 -6.20 13.97
C LEU A 18 7.83 -5.58 15.38
N PHE A 19 9.00 -5.26 15.93
CA PHE A 19 9.13 -4.62 17.25
C PHE A 19 8.64 -3.16 17.24
N LEU A 20 8.79 -2.45 16.11
CA LEU A 20 8.40 -1.06 15.95
C LEU A 20 6.93 -0.84 15.56
N LEU A 21 6.11 -1.89 15.52
CA LEU A 21 4.73 -1.77 15.07
C LEU A 21 3.88 -0.85 16.00
N PRO A 22 3.25 0.20 15.46
CA PRO A 22 2.49 1.16 16.26
C PRO A 22 1.17 0.58 16.78
N LYS A 23 0.83 0.81 18.06
CA LYS A 23 -0.35 0.21 18.73
C LYS A 23 -1.70 0.53 18.09
N ASP A 24 -1.84 1.72 17.49
CA ASP A 24 -3.11 2.22 16.92
C ASP A 24 -3.32 1.87 15.43
N HIS A 25 -2.50 0.96 14.90
CA HIS A 25 -2.50 0.56 13.49
C HIS A 25 -3.12 -0.84 13.33
N PRO A 26 -3.57 -1.26 12.13
CA PRO A 26 -3.86 -2.66 11.83
C PRO A 26 -2.58 -3.52 11.80
N THR A 27 -1.90 -3.59 12.94
CA THR A 27 -0.60 -4.24 13.16
C THR A 27 -0.67 -5.73 12.92
N ARG A 28 -1.82 -6.37 13.21
CA ARG A 28 -1.99 -7.82 13.06
C ARG A 28 -1.84 -8.30 11.62
N ALA A 29 -2.33 -7.54 10.64
CA ALA A 29 -2.18 -7.92 9.24
C ALA A 29 -0.75 -7.67 8.75
N LEU A 30 -0.15 -6.53 9.14
CA LEU A 30 1.24 -6.21 8.79
C LEU A 30 2.24 -7.18 9.44
N SER A 31 1.98 -7.61 10.68
CA SER A 31 2.84 -8.58 11.37
C SER A 31 2.86 -9.91 10.65
N LEU A 32 1.71 -10.39 10.16
CA LEU A 32 1.66 -11.62 9.34
C LEU A 32 2.50 -11.49 8.07
N VAL A 33 2.40 -10.35 7.38
CA VAL A 33 3.25 -10.08 6.19
C VAL A 33 4.73 -10.12 6.56
N LEU A 34 5.14 -9.41 7.62
CA LEU A 34 6.54 -9.36 8.05
C LEU A 34 7.05 -10.74 8.49
N ILE A 35 6.25 -11.53 9.21
CA ILE A 35 6.60 -12.90 9.61
C ILE A 35 6.82 -13.79 8.40
N CYS A 36 5.92 -13.73 7.40
CA CYS A 36 6.11 -14.46 6.14
C CYS A 36 7.40 -14.05 5.44
N LEU A 37 7.71 -12.75 5.40
CA LEU A 37 8.92 -12.24 4.76
C LEU A 37 10.19 -12.60 5.52
N VAL A 38 10.18 -12.63 6.86
CA VAL A 38 11.30 -13.16 7.67
C VAL A 38 11.57 -14.61 7.28
N PHE A 39 10.52 -15.43 7.23
CA PHE A 39 10.65 -16.83 6.87
C PHE A 39 11.24 -16.99 5.46
N LEU A 40 10.64 -16.35 4.45
CA LEU A 40 11.12 -16.45 3.07
C LEU A 40 12.55 -15.94 2.89
N SER A 41 12.98 -14.98 3.71
CA SER A 41 14.34 -14.46 3.67
C SER A 41 15.35 -15.42 4.29
N ALA A 42 14.94 -16.43 5.06
CA ALA A 42 15.83 -17.32 5.80
C ALA A 42 16.50 -18.41 4.95
N GLY A 43 16.11 -18.58 3.68
CA GLY A 43 16.57 -19.70 2.84
C GLY A 43 18.09 -19.87 2.81
N SER A 44 18.83 -18.82 2.44
CA SER A 44 20.29 -18.90 2.34
C SER A 44 20.95 -19.27 3.68
N VAL A 45 20.44 -18.73 4.80
CA VAL A 45 20.92 -19.08 6.15
C VAL A 45 20.65 -20.55 6.45
N VAL A 46 19.44 -21.06 6.15
CA VAL A 46 19.09 -22.45 6.40
C VAL A 46 19.96 -23.40 5.58
N PHE A 47 20.05 -23.19 4.26
CA PHE A 47 20.81 -24.07 3.37
C PHE A 47 22.30 -24.13 3.71
N ASN A 48 22.90 -23.02 4.13
CA ASN A 48 24.34 -22.94 4.35
C ASN A 48 24.76 -23.20 5.80
N LEU A 49 23.97 -22.79 6.79
CA LEU A 49 24.35 -22.83 8.21
C LEU A 49 23.56 -23.87 9.02
N LEU A 50 22.38 -24.28 8.57
CA LEU A 50 21.48 -25.18 9.31
C LEU A 50 20.93 -26.29 8.38
N PRO A 51 21.79 -27.12 7.76
CA PRO A 51 21.36 -28.10 6.76
C PRO A 51 20.34 -29.12 7.30
N ALA A 52 20.37 -29.41 8.60
CA ALA A 52 19.38 -30.27 9.27
C ALA A 52 17.95 -29.70 9.24
N LEU A 53 17.79 -28.39 9.02
CA LEU A 53 16.49 -27.72 8.92
C LEU A 53 16.04 -27.49 7.47
N THR A 54 16.83 -27.90 6.47
CA THR A 54 16.52 -27.69 5.05
C THR A 54 15.17 -28.29 4.67
N GLN A 55 14.92 -29.55 5.05
CA GLN A 55 13.65 -30.21 4.75
C GLN A 55 12.47 -29.49 5.42
N VAL A 56 12.63 -29.07 6.67
CA VAL A 56 11.61 -28.30 7.41
C VAL A 56 11.30 -26.99 6.69
N TYR A 57 12.35 -26.27 6.30
CA TYR A 57 12.23 -24.98 5.62
C TYR A 57 11.50 -25.11 4.29
N VAL A 58 11.99 -25.95 3.39
CA VAL A 58 11.42 -26.15 2.05
C VAL A 58 9.98 -26.68 2.14
N SER A 59 9.70 -27.59 3.06
CA SER A 59 8.35 -28.13 3.25
C SER A 59 7.35 -27.06 3.67
N LEU A 60 7.76 -26.03 4.43
CA LEU A 60 6.88 -24.95 4.87
C LEU A 60 6.68 -23.84 3.82
N ILE A 61 7.55 -23.73 2.81
CA ILE A 61 7.47 -22.70 1.76
C ILE A 61 6.07 -22.57 1.14
N PRO A 62 5.38 -23.66 0.72
CA PRO A 62 4.02 -23.57 0.17
C PRO A 62 3.06 -22.85 1.13
N SER A 63 3.03 -23.27 2.40
CA SER A 63 2.16 -22.66 3.41
C SER A 63 2.42 -21.17 3.59
N ILE A 64 3.70 -20.77 3.62
CA ILE A 64 4.11 -19.37 3.80
C ILE A 64 3.74 -18.53 2.57
N PHE A 65 3.92 -19.05 1.37
CA PHE A 65 3.55 -18.38 0.13
C PHE A 65 2.04 -18.16 0.01
N PHE A 66 1.24 -19.17 0.34
CA PHE A 66 -0.22 -19.06 0.35
C PHE A 66 -0.75 -18.18 1.49
N LEU A 67 0.02 -17.99 2.57
CA LEU A 67 -0.31 -17.08 3.67
C LEU A 67 0.03 -15.62 3.36
N LEU A 68 1.17 -15.37 2.70
CA LEU A 68 1.69 -14.01 2.44
C LEU A 68 0.71 -13.15 1.65
N ILE A 69 0.10 -13.70 0.60
CA ILE A 69 -0.77 -12.93 -0.30
C ILE A 69 -2.06 -12.48 0.40
N PRO A 70 -2.85 -13.36 1.04
CA PRO A 70 -3.99 -12.95 1.86
C PRO A 70 -3.60 -11.97 2.97
N ALA A 71 -2.47 -12.19 3.65
CA ALA A 71 -1.99 -11.28 4.69
C ALA A 71 -1.73 -9.86 4.14
N PHE A 72 -1.09 -9.76 2.98
CA PHE A 72 -0.83 -8.47 2.32
C PHE A 72 -2.11 -7.79 1.84
N TRP A 73 -3.07 -8.57 1.33
CA TRP A 73 -4.38 -8.04 0.95
C TRP A 73 -5.20 -7.56 2.15
N LEU A 74 -5.14 -8.25 3.29
CA LEU A 74 -5.80 -7.83 4.53
C LEU A 74 -5.17 -6.56 5.09
N TYR A 75 -3.85 -6.44 4.99
CA TYR A 75 -3.16 -5.22 5.36
C TYR A 75 -3.66 -4.04 4.51
N HIS A 76 -3.80 -4.23 3.19
CA HIS A 76 -4.40 -3.24 2.30
C HIS A 76 -5.87 -2.93 2.65
N ASP A 77 -6.68 -3.95 2.92
CA ASP A 77 -8.07 -3.82 3.35
C ASP A 77 -8.21 -2.96 4.60
N ALA A 78 -7.37 -3.22 5.60
CA ALA A 78 -7.37 -2.49 6.85
C ALA A 78 -6.99 -1.02 6.68
N LEU A 79 -6.07 -0.71 5.77
CA LEU A 79 -5.65 0.67 5.47
C LEU A 79 -6.73 1.50 4.77
N ILE A 80 -7.61 0.86 3.99
CA ILE A 80 -8.68 1.56 3.26
C ILE A 80 -10.03 1.49 3.98
N SER A 81 -10.11 0.81 5.12
CA SER A 81 -11.34 0.70 5.90
C SER A 81 -11.75 2.04 6.50
N VAL A 82 -13.04 2.35 6.42
CA VAL A 82 -13.65 3.50 7.10
C VAL A 82 -13.97 3.18 8.55
N LYS A 83 -14.35 1.93 8.84
CA LYS A 83 -14.65 1.47 10.19
C LYS A 83 -13.38 0.96 10.87
N PRO A 84 -13.32 0.96 12.21
CA PRO A 84 -12.26 0.27 12.95
C PRO A 84 -12.12 -1.15 12.41
N TRP A 85 -10.92 -1.48 11.93
CA TRP A 85 -10.69 -2.76 11.30
C TRP A 85 -10.63 -3.86 12.36
N CYS A 86 -11.44 -4.90 12.19
CA CYS A 86 -11.46 -6.07 13.05
C CYS A 86 -11.43 -7.35 12.21
N TRP A 87 -10.97 -8.43 12.85
CA TRP A 87 -11.02 -9.76 12.25
C TRP A 87 -12.49 -10.20 12.17
N ASP A 88 -13.03 -10.23 10.94
CA ASP A 88 -14.37 -10.74 10.63
C ASP A 88 -14.25 -12.15 10.04
N ASN A 89 -15.18 -13.06 10.36
CA ASN A 89 -15.28 -14.39 9.78
C ASN A 89 -15.40 -14.36 8.26
N LYS A 90 -15.91 -13.27 7.67
CA LYS A 90 -15.93 -13.07 6.21
C LYS A 90 -14.53 -12.99 5.60
N LEU A 91 -13.52 -12.60 6.38
CA LEU A 91 -12.13 -12.53 5.94
C LEU A 91 -11.46 -13.91 5.88
N LEU A 92 -11.98 -14.90 6.61
CA LEU A 92 -11.45 -16.28 6.62
C LEU A 92 -11.50 -16.94 5.24
N LYS A 93 -12.43 -16.54 4.37
CA LYS A 93 -12.50 -17.04 2.99
C LYS A 93 -11.21 -16.84 2.20
N HIS A 94 -10.42 -15.82 2.55
CA HIS A 94 -9.16 -15.51 1.89
C HIS A 94 -8.03 -16.48 2.28
N PHE A 95 -8.20 -17.25 3.37
CA PHE A 95 -7.24 -18.24 3.86
C PHE A 95 -7.61 -19.68 3.54
N VAL A 96 -8.69 -19.94 2.78
CA VAL A 96 -9.15 -21.31 2.47
C VAL A 96 -8.09 -22.14 1.75
N THR A 97 -7.18 -21.50 1.02
CA THR A 97 -6.06 -22.16 0.34
C THR A 97 -4.90 -22.52 1.28
N VAL A 98 -4.81 -21.89 2.46
CA VAL A 98 -3.71 -22.13 3.41
C VAL A 98 -3.77 -23.53 4.02
N PRO A 99 -4.92 -24.05 4.51
CA PRO A 99 -4.99 -25.44 4.97
C PRO A 99 -4.59 -26.47 3.91
N ILE A 100 -4.94 -26.23 2.63
CA ILE A 100 -4.55 -27.11 1.53
C ILE A 100 -3.03 -27.10 1.35
N ALA A 101 -2.41 -25.92 1.37
CA ALA A 101 -0.96 -25.78 1.34
C ALA A 101 -0.28 -26.39 2.59
N MET A 102 -0.92 -26.33 3.75
CA MET A 102 -0.44 -26.95 4.99
C MET A 102 -0.45 -28.47 4.92
N LEU A 103 -1.49 -29.08 4.32
CA LEU A 103 -1.52 -30.52 4.08
C LEU A 103 -0.37 -30.95 3.17
N LEU A 104 -0.11 -30.19 2.10
CA LEU A 104 1.06 -30.41 1.24
C LEU A 104 2.37 -30.24 2.03
N SER A 105 2.49 -29.20 2.85
CA SER A 105 3.66 -28.97 3.70
C SER A 105 3.91 -30.12 4.69
N ILE A 106 2.86 -30.65 5.31
CA ILE A 106 2.96 -31.80 6.23
C ILE A 106 3.38 -33.06 5.45
N ALA A 107 2.80 -33.28 4.27
CA ALA A 107 3.16 -34.42 3.43
C ALA A 107 4.65 -34.40 3.05
N LEU A 108 5.19 -33.24 2.70
CA LEU A 108 6.62 -33.05 2.40
C LEU A 108 7.52 -33.21 3.63
N LEU A 109 7.04 -32.75 4.80
CA LEU A 109 7.80 -32.82 6.04
C LEU A 109 7.97 -34.25 6.57
N VAL A 110 6.97 -35.10 6.37
CA VAL A 110 6.97 -36.50 6.87
C VAL A 110 7.75 -37.44 5.93
N LEU A 111 8.15 -36.97 4.74
CA LEU A 111 8.96 -37.76 3.81
C LEU A 111 10.27 -38.22 4.46
N PRO A 112 10.71 -39.46 4.19
CA PRO A 112 12.09 -39.87 4.44
C PRO A 112 13.06 -38.91 3.74
N GLU A 113 14.19 -38.61 4.39
CA GLU A 113 15.15 -37.63 3.88
C GLU A 113 15.66 -37.97 2.47
N GLU A 114 15.83 -39.26 2.17
CA GLU A 114 16.25 -39.70 0.83
C GLU A 114 15.20 -39.43 -0.24
N ASP A 115 13.93 -39.73 0.04
CA ASP A 115 12.80 -39.48 -0.86
C ASP A 115 12.61 -37.97 -1.08
N PHE A 116 12.81 -37.17 -0.04
CA PHE A 116 12.77 -35.70 -0.11
C PHE A 116 13.91 -35.13 -0.97
N LYS A 117 15.14 -35.62 -0.77
CA LYS A 117 16.29 -35.23 -1.60
C LYS A 117 16.11 -35.63 -3.06
N GLN A 118 15.54 -36.82 -3.31
CA GLN A 118 15.22 -37.25 -4.66
C GLN A 118 14.28 -36.26 -5.37
N MET A 119 13.29 -35.73 -4.64
CA MET A 119 12.28 -34.82 -5.19
C MET A 119 12.80 -33.42 -5.54
N PHE A 120 13.70 -32.85 -4.73
CA PHE A 120 14.10 -31.43 -4.86
C PHE A 120 15.57 -31.19 -5.23
N PHE A 121 16.46 -32.16 -4.97
CA PHE A 121 17.91 -31.96 -5.06
C PHE A 121 18.62 -33.00 -5.94
N SER A 122 17.87 -33.92 -6.57
CA SER A 122 18.42 -34.94 -7.46
C SER A 122 17.94 -34.73 -8.90
N SER A 123 18.82 -35.03 -9.86
CA SER A 123 18.48 -35.10 -11.29
C SER A 123 18.00 -36.48 -11.70
N GLU A 124 17.98 -37.45 -10.78
CA GLU A 124 17.52 -38.80 -11.05
C GLU A 124 15.99 -38.85 -11.13
N PRO A 125 15.43 -39.66 -12.05
CA PRO A 125 13.99 -39.82 -12.13
C PRO A 125 13.44 -40.39 -10.81
N VAL A 126 12.33 -39.83 -10.38
CA VAL A 126 11.66 -40.22 -9.14
C VAL A 126 11.24 -41.69 -9.20
N SER A 127 11.72 -42.48 -8.24
CA SER A 127 11.61 -43.95 -8.26
C SER A 127 10.19 -44.48 -7.99
N LYS A 128 9.42 -43.80 -7.14
CA LYS A 128 8.10 -44.24 -6.65
C LYS A 128 6.99 -43.42 -7.27
N TRP A 129 5.93 -44.07 -7.77
CA TRP A 129 4.79 -43.40 -8.42
C TRP A 129 4.11 -42.34 -7.55
N TRP A 130 4.02 -42.58 -6.24
CA TRP A 130 3.36 -41.67 -5.30
C TRP A 130 4.20 -40.41 -5.03
N LEU A 131 5.54 -40.49 -5.16
CA LEU A 131 6.40 -39.32 -5.12
C LEU A 131 6.21 -38.47 -6.38
N SER A 132 6.05 -39.10 -7.56
CA SER A 132 5.71 -38.37 -8.79
C SER A 132 4.36 -37.64 -8.67
N LEU A 133 3.36 -38.26 -8.03
CA LEU A 133 2.09 -37.61 -7.70
C LEU A 133 2.30 -36.40 -6.77
N LEU A 134 3.13 -36.55 -5.74
CA LEU A 134 3.43 -35.46 -4.81
C LEU A 134 4.16 -34.29 -5.49
N SER A 135 5.11 -34.57 -6.38
CA SER A 135 5.75 -33.55 -7.23
C SER A 135 4.78 -32.84 -8.15
N MET A 136 3.84 -33.59 -8.75
CA MET A 136 2.78 -33.00 -9.56
C MET A 136 1.87 -32.08 -8.73
N LEU A 137 1.49 -32.51 -7.52
CA LEU A 137 0.70 -31.68 -6.60
C LEU A 137 1.46 -30.41 -6.16
N PHE A 138 2.76 -30.52 -5.89
CA PHE A 138 3.62 -29.38 -5.58
C PHE A 138 3.66 -28.38 -6.74
N PHE A 139 3.89 -28.87 -7.96
CA PHE A 139 3.92 -28.03 -9.17
C PHE A 139 2.57 -27.34 -9.43
N ILE A 140 1.45 -28.07 -9.28
CA ILE A 140 0.10 -27.51 -9.35
C ILE A 140 -0.09 -26.43 -8.27
N GLY A 141 0.44 -26.65 -7.06
CA GLY A 141 0.45 -25.68 -5.98
C GLY A 141 1.17 -24.39 -6.36
N VAL A 142 2.36 -24.48 -6.97
CA VAL A 142 3.11 -23.33 -7.48
C VAL A 142 2.33 -22.57 -8.55
N LEU A 143 1.74 -23.26 -9.52
CA LEU A 143 0.92 -22.62 -10.57
C LEU A 143 -0.33 -21.95 -9.99
N SER A 144 -1.02 -22.63 -9.07
CA SER A 144 -2.19 -22.10 -8.36
C SER A 144 -1.82 -20.83 -7.58
N TRP A 145 -0.67 -20.84 -6.91
CA TRP A 145 -0.14 -19.69 -6.20
C TRP A 145 0.15 -18.51 -7.13
N CYS A 146 0.74 -18.75 -8.32
CA CYS A 146 1.00 -17.70 -9.30
C CYS A 146 -0.30 -17.02 -9.77
N VAL A 147 -1.32 -17.81 -10.10
CA VAL A 147 -2.64 -17.31 -10.50
C VAL A 147 -3.28 -16.50 -9.36
N LEU A 148 -3.21 -17.01 -8.13
CA LEU A 148 -3.76 -16.35 -6.95
C LEU A 148 -3.04 -15.01 -6.67
N SER A 149 -1.72 -15.00 -6.76
CA SER A 149 -0.86 -13.82 -6.59
C SER A 149 -1.24 -12.71 -7.56
N CYS A 150 -1.38 -13.04 -8.86
CA CYS A 150 -1.86 -12.11 -9.87
C CYS A 150 -3.28 -11.59 -9.57
N ALA A 151 -4.20 -12.46 -9.18
CA ALA A 151 -5.58 -12.06 -8.87
C ALA A 151 -5.65 -11.07 -7.71
N TYR A 152 -4.87 -11.30 -6.64
CA TYR A 152 -4.79 -10.39 -5.50
C TYR A 152 -4.08 -9.08 -5.85
N ALA A 153 -3.01 -9.11 -6.63
CA ALA A 153 -2.35 -7.91 -7.11
C ALA A 153 -3.32 -7.02 -7.91
N ILE A 154 -4.08 -7.61 -8.83
CA ILE A 154 -5.13 -6.90 -9.60
C ILE A 154 -6.22 -6.34 -8.67
N SER A 155 -6.63 -7.10 -7.66
CA SER A 155 -7.59 -6.65 -6.64
C SER A 155 -7.07 -5.42 -5.90
N ILE A 156 -5.82 -5.45 -5.42
CA ILE A 156 -5.16 -4.33 -4.74
C ILE A 156 -5.08 -3.10 -5.63
N LEU A 157 -4.69 -3.25 -6.91
CA LEU A 157 -4.64 -2.16 -7.88
C LEU A 157 -6.01 -1.48 -8.02
N ARG A 158 -7.06 -2.26 -8.29
CA ARG A 158 -8.43 -1.75 -8.50
C ARG A 158 -8.97 -1.06 -7.24
N ARG A 159 -8.72 -1.65 -6.07
CA ARG A 159 -9.16 -1.08 -4.78
C ARG A 159 -8.40 0.20 -4.43
N THR A 160 -7.11 0.25 -4.72
CA THR A 160 -6.28 1.46 -4.53
C THR A 160 -6.74 2.60 -5.43
N ALA A 161 -7.07 2.32 -6.69
CA ALA A 161 -7.63 3.32 -7.60
C ALA A 161 -8.95 3.90 -7.07
N LYS A 162 -9.83 3.06 -6.50
CA LYS A 162 -11.07 3.54 -5.84
C LYS A 162 -10.77 4.35 -4.58
N TYR A 163 -9.83 3.90 -3.76
CA TYR A 163 -9.39 4.60 -2.55
C TYR A 163 -8.85 6.00 -2.84
N GLN A 164 -8.01 6.15 -3.88
CA GLN A 164 -7.45 7.44 -4.28
C GLN A 164 -8.52 8.46 -4.70
N LYS A 165 -9.65 7.99 -5.26
CA LYS A 165 -10.80 8.87 -5.55
C LYS A 165 -11.50 9.28 -4.26
N ARG A 166 -11.73 8.35 -3.34
CA ARG A 166 -12.43 8.60 -2.06
C ARG A 166 -11.66 9.53 -1.13
N ILE A 167 -10.34 9.38 -1.04
CA ILE A 167 -9.54 10.20 -0.12
C ILE A 167 -9.58 11.69 -0.47
N LYS A 168 -9.69 12.03 -1.77
CA LYS A 168 -9.82 13.42 -2.25
C LYS A 168 -11.12 14.09 -1.82
N LEU A 169 -12.14 13.31 -1.46
CA LEU A 169 -13.43 13.85 -1.05
C LEU A 169 -13.45 14.29 0.42
N VAL A 170 -12.44 13.89 1.21
CA VAL A 170 -12.39 14.12 2.66
C VAL A 170 -11.17 14.92 3.10
N TYR A 171 -10.01 14.71 2.48
CA TYR A 171 -8.76 15.28 2.96
C TYR A 171 -8.13 16.23 1.94
N ALA A 172 -7.66 17.38 2.41
CA ALA A 172 -6.94 18.37 1.62
C ALA A 172 -5.45 18.01 1.46
N ASP A 173 -4.86 17.39 2.49
CA ASP A 173 -3.54 16.78 2.42
C ASP A 173 -3.62 15.25 2.44
N LYS A 174 -2.87 14.61 1.55
CA LYS A 174 -2.82 13.15 1.40
C LYS A 174 -1.48 12.56 1.88
N SER A 175 -0.60 13.39 2.44
CA SER A 175 0.72 12.97 2.89
C SER A 175 0.59 11.87 3.96
N GLY A 176 1.34 10.78 3.81
CA GLY A 176 1.27 9.61 4.69
C GLY A 176 0.03 8.71 4.53
N ARG A 177 -0.95 9.08 3.68
CA ARG A 177 -2.16 8.28 3.39
C ARG A 177 -2.17 7.68 1.99
N ASN A 178 -1.20 8.00 1.14
CA ASN A 178 -1.12 7.48 -0.22
C ASN A 178 -0.64 6.02 -0.24
N LEU A 179 -1.37 5.15 -0.95
CA LEU A 179 -1.07 3.72 -1.07
C LEU A 179 -0.34 3.32 -2.37
N ASN A 180 0.26 4.28 -3.08
CA ASN A 180 1.07 4.00 -4.27
C ASN A 180 2.21 3.02 -4.00
N TRP A 181 2.81 3.07 -2.81
CA TRP A 181 3.89 2.15 -2.45
C TRP A 181 3.39 0.70 -2.38
N ILE A 182 2.14 0.45 -1.97
CA ILE A 182 1.55 -0.91 -1.96
C ILE A 182 1.40 -1.43 -3.38
N VAL A 183 1.01 -0.57 -4.32
CA VAL A 183 0.91 -0.92 -5.74
C VAL A 183 2.29 -1.31 -6.29
N ILE A 184 3.30 -0.48 -6.06
CA ILE A 184 4.68 -0.76 -6.49
C ILE A 184 5.18 -2.06 -5.86
N THR A 185 4.94 -2.25 -4.56
CA THR A 185 5.34 -3.47 -3.83
C THR A 185 4.61 -4.70 -4.35
N SER A 186 3.33 -4.60 -4.71
CA SER A 186 2.58 -5.72 -5.31
C SER A 186 3.18 -6.14 -6.65
N ILE A 187 3.50 -5.15 -7.50
CA ILE A 187 4.16 -5.41 -8.80
C ILE A 187 5.54 -6.01 -8.59
N LEU A 188 6.31 -5.51 -7.61
CA LEU A 188 7.63 -6.03 -7.29
C LEU A 188 7.57 -7.46 -6.75
N ILE A 189 6.60 -7.80 -5.89
CA ILE A 189 6.36 -9.18 -5.45
C ILE A 189 6.10 -10.06 -6.66
N VAL A 190 5.24 -9.60 -7.60
CA VAL A 190 4.94 -10.34 -8.81
C VAL A 190 6.18 -10.57 -9.68
N PHE A 191 6.94 -9.51 -9.89
CA PHE A 191 8.20 -9.56 -10.62
C PHE A 191 9.22 -10.50 -9.96
N THR A 192 9.34 -10.46 -8.63
CA THR A 192 10.31 -11.28 -7.86
C THR A 192 10.05 -12.77 -8.05
N TRP A 193 8.79 -13.20 -8.08
CA TRP A 193 8.50 -14.62 -8.29
C TRP A 193 8.56 -15.04 -9.75
N VAL A 194 8.21 -14.17 -10.70
CA VAL A 194 8.45 -14.44 -12.13
C VAL A 194 9.94 -14.62 -12.39
N TYR A 195 10.77 -13.75 -11.81
CA TYR A 195 12.22 -13.87 -11.82
C TYR A 195 12.68 -15.19 -11.20
N GLY A 196 12.15 -15.55 -10.02
CA GLY A 196 12.44 -16.84 -9.38
C GLY A 196 12.07 -18.05 -10.23
N LEU A 197 10.93 -18.04 -10.92
CA LEU A 197 10.55 -19.11 -11.85
C LEU A 197 11.47 -19.20 -13.07
N ILE A 198 11.92 -18.05 -13.59
CA ILE A 198 12.88 -18.01 -14.70
C ILE A 198 14.22 -18.62 -14.26
N VAL A 199 14.71 -18.24 -13.08
CA VAL A 199 15.93 -18.82 -12.49
C VAL A 199 15.76 -20.33 -12.35
N LEU A 200 14.66 -20.80 -11.77
CA LEU A 200 14.39 -22.24 -11.60
C LEU A 200 14.27 -23.00 -12.93
N ALA A 201 13.80 -22.36 -14.01
CA ALA A 201 13.58 -23.03 -15.29
C ALA A 201 14.80 -23.04 -16.22
N LEU A 202 15.70 -22.06 -16.06
CA LEU A 202 16.76 -21.76 -17.04
C LEU A 202 18.12 -21.51 -16.37
N GLU A 203 18.34 -22.02 -15.15
CA GLU A 203 19.52 -21.75 -14.32
C GLU A 203 20.83 -21.83 -15.12
N ASP A 204 21.12 -22.99 -15.73
CA ASP A 204 22.36 -23.24 -16.46
C ASP A 204 22.60 -22.30 -17.67
N GLN A 205 21.54 -21.71 -18.24
CA GLN A 205 21.63 -20.86 -19.43
C GLN A 205 21.78 -19.37 -19.11
N LEU A 206 21.40 -18.95 -17.90
CA LEU A 206 21.24 -17.54 -17.54
C LEU A 206 22.29 -17.03 -16.54
N LEU A 207 23.11 -17.92 -15.96
CA LEU A 207 24.20 -17.57 -15.05
C LEU A 207 25.19 -16.57 -15.66
N ASP A 208 25.55 -16.75 -16.93
CA ASP A 208 26.48 -15.85 -17.66
C ASP A 208 25.92 -14.43 -17.86
N TYR A 209 24.60 -14.27 -17.77
CA TYR A 209 23.92 -12.97 -17.85
C TYR A 209 23.67 -12.33 -16.47
N GLY A 210 24.18 -12.95 -15.41
CA GLY A 210 24.02 -12.47 -14.03
C GLY A 210 22.64 -12.71 -13.42
N VAL A 211 21.82 -13.57 -14.04
CA VAL A 211 20.52 -13.99 -13.50
C VAL A 211 20.74 -15.23 -12.66
N SER A 212 20.48 -15.13 -11.35
CA SER A 212 20.84 -16.14 -10.37
C SER A 212 19.92 -16.09 -9.14
N GLU A 213 20.01 -17.10 -8.28
CA GLU A 213 19.31 -17.10 -6.99
C GLU A 213 19.62 -15.87 -6.13
N THR A 214 20.87 -15.37 -6.19
CA THR A 214 21.29 -14.12 -5.53
C THR A 214 20.41 -12.93 -5.94
N GLY A 215 20.02 -12.84 -7.22
CA GLY A 215 19.10 -11.81 -7.69
C GLY A 215 17.72 -11.89 -7.04
N THR A 216 17.19 -13.10 -6.84
CA THR A 216 15.91 -13.32 -6.14
C THR A 216 16.00 -12.84 -4.69
N LEU A 217 17.12 -13.11 -4.00
CA LEU A 217 17.35 -12.65 -2.63
C LEU A 217 17.45 -11.12 -2.53
N ILE A 218 18.11 -10.47 -3.49
CA ILE A 218 18.19 -9.00 -3.55
C ILE A 218 16.79 -8.41 -3.74
N LEU A 219 16.00 -8.94 -4.67
CA LEU A 219 14.63 -8.49 -4.91
C LEU A 219 13.75 -8.69 -3.67
N LEU A 220 13.87 -9.83 -2.99
CA LEU A 220 13.17 -10.09 -1.73
C LEU A 220 13.60 -9.10 -0.63
N ALA A 221 14.89 -8.80 -0.50
CA ALA A 221 15.38 -7.80 0.46
C ALA A 221 14.83 -6.39 0.17
N ILE A 222 14.68 -6.02 -1.11
CA ILE A 222 14.02 -4.76 -1.52
C ILE A 222 12.54 -4.77 -1.12
N VAL A 223 11.82 -5.88 -1.35
CA VAL A 223 10.42 -6.03 -0.91
C VAL A 223 10.32 -5.88 0.61
N VAL A 224 11.18 -6.55 1.37
CA VAL A 224 11.25 -6.44 2.83
C VAL A 224 11.47 -5.00 3.26
N TRP A 225 12.46 -4.32 2.69
CA TRP A 225 12.76 -2.94 3.01
C TRP A 225 11.58 -2.00 2.70
N LEU A 226 10.92 -2.17 1.54
CA LEU A 226 9.76 -1.36 1.17
C LEU A 226 8.59 -1.56 2.13
N VAL A 227 8.28 -2.81 2.50
CA VAL A 227 7.20 -3.14 3.44
C VAL A 227 7.53 -2.63 4.84
N ALA A 228 8.75 -2.83 5.32
CA ALA A 228 9.22 -2.33 6.61
C ALA A 228 9.13 -0.80 6.70
N HIS A 229 9.77 -0.09 5.75
CA HIS A 229 9.89 1.36 5.77
C HIS A 229 8.53 2.06 5.62
N ASN A 230 7.72 1.63 4.65
CA ASN A 230 6.44 2.27 4.38
C ASN A 230 5.34 1.74 5.29
N GLY A 231 5.36 0.46 5.65
CA GLY A 231 4.34 -0.17 6.48
C GLY A 231 4.23 0.46 7.87
N ILE A 232 5.37 0.74 8.52
CA ILE A 232 5.39 1.37 9.86
C ILE A 232 4.93 2.84 9.80
N ARG A 233 5.22 3.55 8.71
CA ARG A 233 4.91 4.98 8.54
C ARG A 233 3.52 5.24 7.95
N GLN A 234 2.88 4.22 7.40
CA GLN A 234 1.59 4.34 6.75
C GLN A 234 0.53 4.74 7.77
N ARG A 235 -0.28 5.75 7.46
CA ARG A 235 -1.47 6.08 8.25
C ARG A 235 -2.69 5.44 7.60
N PRO A 236 -3.61 4.80 8.35
CA PRO A 236 -4.83 4.29 7.77
C PRO A 236 -5.66 5.46 7.23
N GLY A 237 -6.31 5.26 6.08
CA GLY A 237 -6.82 6.34 5.25
C GLY A 237 -7.90 7.19 5.92
N PHE A 238 -8.75 6.60 6.75
CA PHE A 238 -9.99 7.20 7.24
C PHE A 238 -10.16 7.21 8.77
N VAL A 239 -9.07 7.08 9.54
CA VAL A 239 -9.13 7.03 11.01
C VAL A 239 -9.86 8.23 11.62
N GLU A 240 -9.60 9.44 11.13
CA GLU A 240 -10.16 10.69 11.68
C GLU A 240 -11.66 10.86 11.46
N ILE A 241 -12.26 10.02 10.61
CA ILE A 241 -13.69 10.09 10.28
C ILE A 241 -14.43 8.81 10.66
N GLN A 242 -13.80 7.96 11.48
CA GLN A 242 -14.43 6.73 11.99
C GLN A 242 -15.72 7.02 12.76
N ASP A 243 -15.79 8.16 13.45
CA ASP A 243 -16.96 8.58 14.24
C ASP A 243 -18.07 9.20 13.38
N GLU A 244 -17.77 9.60 12.14
CA GLU A 244 -18.73 10.17 11.18
C GLU A 244 -18.66 9.44 9.82
N PRO A 245 -18.91 8.11 9.75
CA PRO A 245 -18.66 7.29 8.56
C PRO A 245 -19.58 7.63 7.38
N ASN A 246 -20.73 8.28 7.64
CA ASN A 246 -21.66 8.72 6.61
C ASN A 246 -21.08 9.81 5.71
N ALA A 247 -20.13 10.61 6.22
CA ALA A 247 -19.46 11.66 5.45
C ALA A 247 -18.81 11.16 4.16
N LEU A 248 -18.36 9.89 4.11
CA LEU A 248 -17.85 9.24 2.91
C LEU A 248 -18.91 8.50 2.09
N ASN A 249 -19.83 7.82 2.77
CA ASN A 249 -20.82 6.98 2.09
C ASN A 249 -21.76 7.82 1.22
N ASP A 250 -22.16 9.00 1.72
CA ASP A 250 -23.05 9.91 1.01
C ASP A 250 -22.41 10.45 -0.28
N GLN A 251 -21.08 10.56 -0.32
CA GLN A 251 -20.35 11.09 -1.47
C GLN A 251 -20.09 10.04 -2.58
N THR A 252 -20.13 8.74 -2.27
CA THR A 252 -19.71 7.68 -3.21
C THR A 252 -20.86 7.01 -3.97
N ASN A 253 -22.10 7.35 -3.65
CA ASN A 253 -23.29 6.84 -4.36
C ASN A 253 -23.43 7.49 -5.74
N LYS A 254 -23.79 6.71 -6.77
CA LYS A 254 -23.91 7.19 -8.18
C LYS A 254 -25.09 8.15 -8.43
N LYS A 255 -26.04 8.25 -7.49
CA LYS A 255 -27.18 9.18 -7.50
C LYS A 255 -27.35 9.80 -6.11
N PRO A 256 -26.35 10.52 -5.57
CA PRO A 256 -26.32 10.86 -4.15
C PRO A 256 -27.22 12.06 -3.80
N TYR A 257 -27.68 12.81 -4.81
CA TYR A 257 -28.34 14.09 -4.62
C TYR A 257 -29.77 14.17 -5.18
N GLU A 258 -30.27 13.10 -5.82
CA GLU A 258 -31.68 13.01 -6.29
C GLU A 258 -32.69 13.07 -5.11
N ARG A 259 -32.23 12.79 -3.89
CA ARG A 259 -33.01 12.89 -2.65
C ARG A 259 -32.56 14.05 -1.74
N SER A 260 -31.62 14.89 -2.17
CA SER A 260 -31.20 16.01 -1.35
C SER A 260 -32.29 17.07 -1.35
N SER A 261 -32.63 17.59 -0.18
CA SER A 261 -33.55 18.72 -0.05
C SER A 261 -32.91 20.08 -0.35
N LEU A 262 -31.64 20.12 -0.79
CA LEU A 262 -30.93 21.37 -1.06
C LEU A 262 -31.46 22.01 -2.35
N GLY A 263 -32.10 23.17 -2.20
CA GLY A 263 -32.42 24.03 -3.34
C GLY A 263 -31.21 24.81 -3.82
N GLN A 264 -31.32 25.45 -4.98
CA GLN A 264 -30.26 26.32 -5.52
C GLN A 264 -29.86 27.44 -4.54
N ASN A 265 -30.84 27.96 -3.77
CA ASN A 265 -30.58 28.98 -2.75
C ASN A 265 -29.67 28.46 -1.64
N ASP A 266 -29.83 27.21 -1.22
CA ASP A 266 -28.96 26.60 -0.21
C ASP A 266 -27.56 26.35 -0.75
N LEU A 267 -27.44 25.89 -2.00
CA LEU A 267 -26.15 25.72 -2.67
C LEU A 267 -25.38 27.05 -2.73
N ASN A 268 -26.07 28.14 -3.10
CA ASN A 268 -25.49 29.48 -3.13
C ASN A 268 -25.05 29.92 -1.72
N ARG A 269 -25.90 29.73 -0.72
CA ARG A 269 -25.62 30.07 0.69
C ARG A 269 -24.40 29.31 1.22
N ILE A 270 -24.32 28.01 0.96
CA ILE A 270 -23.18 27.18 1.36
C ILE A 270 -21.91 27.60 0.60
N SER A 271 -22.02 27.89 -0.70
CA SER A 271 -20.90 28.39 -1.51
C SER A 271 -20.34 29.70 -0.96
N SER A 272 -21.21 30.64 -0.56
CA SER A 272 -20.79 31.88 0.10
C SER A 272 -20.10 31.60 1.43
N LYS A 273 -20.62 30.68 2.26
CA LYS A 273 -19.95 30.27 3.50
C LYS A 273 -18.56 29.67 3.24
N LEU A 274 -18.41 28.87 2.20
CA LEU A 274 -17.13 28.27 1.80
C LEU A 274 -16.11 29.35 1.40
N SER A 275 -16.53 30.33 0.59
CA SER A 275 -15.67 31.47 0.23
C SER A 275 -15.25 32.27 1.46
N VAL A 276 -16.16 32.56 2.40
CA VAL A 276 -15.79 33.26 3.66
C VAL A 276 -14.75 32.44 4.46
N ALA A 277 -14.97 31.14 4.61
CA ALA A 277 -14.03 30.29 5.35
C ALA A 277 -12.63 30.26 4.71
N VAL A 278 -12.56 30.26 3.38
CA VAL A 278 -11.29 30.24 2.64
C VAL A 278 -10.63 31.61 2.61
N ASP A 279 -11.36 32.64 2.20
CA ASP A 279 -10.81 33.96 1.88
C ASP A 279 -10.55 34.80 3.13
N ARG A 280 -11.48 34.75 4.10
CA ARG A 280 -11.42 35.53 5.34
C ARG A 280 -10.80 34.74 6.48
N ASP A 281 -11.31 33.53 6.75
CA ASP A 281 -10.88 32.76 7.93
C ASP A 281 -9.60 31.95 7.67
N LYS A 282 -9.15 31.88 6.40
CA LYS A 282 -7.92 31.19 5.98
C LYS A 282 -7.84 29.74 6.46
N VAL A 283 -8.98 29.03 6.54
CA VAL A 283 -9.04 27.63 7.03
C VAL A 283 -8.12 26.68 6.25
N HIS A 284 -7.82 27.02 5.00
CA HIS A 284 -6.93 26.26 4.14
C HIS A 284 -5.47 26.22 4.65
N PHE A 285 -5.05 27.10 5.55
CA PHE A 285 -3.73 27.04 6.19
C PHE A 285 -3.62 25.91 7.22
N ASP A 286 -4.72 25.38 7.76
CA ASP A 286 -4.67 24.20 8.63
C ASP A 286 -4.24 22.98 7.81
N SER A 287 -3.03 22.48 8.08
CA SER A 287 -2.49 21.31 7.38
C SER A 287 -3.23 20.01 7.71
N ALA A 288 -3.98 20.00 8.81
CA ALA A 288 -4.86 18.91 9.23
C ALA A 288 -6.33 19.16 8.85
N LEU A 289 -6.62 20.12 7.95
CA LEU A 289 -7.99 20.37 7.49
C LEU A 289 -8.55 19.15 6.76
N ASN A 290 -9.72 18.70 7.21
CA ASN A 290 -10.52 17.66 6.60
C ASN A 290 -11.98 18.12 6.49
N LEU A 291 -12.79 17.40 5.73
CA LEU A 291 -14.16 17.79 5.46
C LEU A 291 -15.04 17.88 6.73
N PRO A 292 -14.94 16.97 7.72
CA PRO A 292 -15.66 17.13 8.99
C PRO A 292 -15.26 18.38 9.79
N LYS A 293 -13.97 18.75 9.81
CA LYS A 293 -13.53 20.01 10.42
C LYS A 293 -14.14 21.22 9.73
N LEU A 294 -14.15 21.24 8.40
CA LEU A 294 -14.77 22.33 7.63
C LEU A 294 -16.28 22.40 7.88
N SER A 295 -16.96 21.24 7.93
CA SER A 295 -18.37 21.10 8.30
C SER A 295 -18.69 21.76 9.64
N LYS A 296 -17.89 21.45 10.67
CA LYS A 296 -18.01 22.06 12.00
C LYS A 296 -17.75 23.57 11.98
N HIS A 297 -16.76 24.02 11.20
CA HIS A 297 -16.39 25.44 11.09
C HIS A 297 -17.50 26.29 10.47
N ILE A 298 -18.11 25.85 9.35
CA ILE A 298 -19.13 26.64 8.65
C ILE A 298 -20.57 26.36 9.12
N GLY A 299 -20.76 25.36 9.97
CA GLY A 299 -22.05 24.92 10.49
C GLY A 299 -22.95 24.31 9.42
N GLU A 300 -22.39 23.53 8.49
CA GLU A 300 -23.13 22.82 7.45
C GLU A 300 -22.73 21.34 7.41
N PRO A 301 -23.68 20.40 7.24
CA PRO A 301 -23.36 19.00 7.08
C PRO A 301 -22.31 18.72 5.99
N SER A 302 -21.36 17.83 6.24
CA SER A 302 -20.32 17.43 5.26
C SER A 302 -20.88 16.99 3.91
N GLN A 303 -22.05 16.34 3.92
CA GLN A 303 -22.77 15.95 2.69
C GLN A 303 -23.16 17.18 1.86
N TYR A 304 -23.69 18.23 2.50
CA TYR A 304 -24.14 19.45 1.83
C TYR A 304 -22.96 20.25 1.28
N ILE A 305 -21.85 20.30 2.01
CA ILE A 305 -20.60 20.88 1.52
C ILE A 305 -20.12 20.15 0.27
N SER A 306 -20.09 18.82 0.33
CA SER A 306 -19.64 17.99 -0.80
C SER A 306 -20.52 18.13 -2.02
N GLN A 307 -21.84 18.22 -1.80
CA GLN A 307 -22.81 18.47 -2.85
C GLN A 307 -22.58 19.84 -3.50
N THR A 308 -22.42 20.89 -2.70
CA THR A 308 -22.13 22.24 -3.21
C THR A 308 -20.81 22.27 -3.98
N LEU A 309 -19.75 21.66 -3.45
CA LEU A 309 -18.46 21.55 -4.16
C LEU A 309 -18.62 20.84 -5.51
N SER A 310 -19.38 19.75 -5.55
CA SER A 310 -19.55 18.95 -6.77
C SER A 310 -20.51 19.57 -7.78
N GLN A 311 -21.66 20.11 -7.35
CA GLN A 311 -22.74 20.58 -8.24
C GLN A 311 -22.63 22.05 -8.59
N GLN A 312 -22.24 22.89 -7.62
CA GLN A 312 -22.13 24.34 -7.82
C GLN A 312 -20.74 24.74 -8.29
N LEU A 313 -19.70 24.12 -7.71
CA LEU A 313 -18.30 24.52 -7.94
C LEU A 313 -17.52 23.54 -8.83
N ASN A 314 -18.14 22.43 -9.27
CA ASN A 314 -17.54 21.40 -10.12
C ASN A 314 -16.14 20.93 -9.67
N THR A 315 -15.96 20.77 -8.36
CA THR A 315 -14.65 20.45 -7.74
C THR A 315 -14.78 19.42 -6.61
N THR A 316 -13.65 18.91 -6.15
CA THR A 316 -13.57 18.07 -4.93
C THR A 316 -13.09 18.90 -3.74
N PHE A 317 -13.32 18.43 -2.52
CA PHE A 317 -12.76 19.07 -1.32
C PHE A 317 -11.24 19.24 -1.40
N PHE A 318 -10.52 18.20 -1.84
CA PHE A 318 -9.08 18.26 -2.04
C PHE A 318 -8.69 19.34 -3.06
N ASP A 319 -9.33 19.37 -4.23
CA ASP A 319 -8.95 20.30 -5.29
C ASP A 319 -9.31 21.75 -4.89
N TYR A 320 -10.49 21.97 -4.29
CA TYR A 320 -10.93 23.29 -3.79
C TYR A 320 -9.94 23.91 -2.78
N ILE A 321 -9.58 23.16 -1.74
CA ILE A 321 -8.65 23.66 -0.70
C ILE A 321 -7.25 23.87 -1.28
N ASN A 322 -6.76 22.96 -2.14
CA ASN A 322 -5.41 23.13 -2.69
C ASN A 322 -5.34 24.29 -3.69
N THR A 323 -6.38 24.55 -4.50
CA THR A 323 -6.42 25.75 -5.34
C THR A 323 -6.31 27.02 -4.49
N ALA A 324 -7.01 27.08 -3.35
CA ALA A 324 -6.87 28.20 -2.41
C ALA A 324 -5.44 28.34 -1.86
N ARG A 325 -4.82 27.23 -1.44
CA ARG A 325 -3.41 27.22 -0.99
C ARG A 325 -2.45 27.70 -2.08
N ILE A 326 -2.63 27.25 -3.32
CA ILE A 326 -1.76 27.67 -4.44
C ILE A 326 -1.97 29.15 -4.77
N ASN A 327 -3.20 29.66 -4.66
CA ASN A 327 -3.47 31.10 -4.78
C ASN A 327 -2.68 31.93 -3.78
N GLU A 328 -2.69 31.54 -2.50
CA GLU A 328 -1.87 32.20 -1.49
C GLU A 328 -0.36 32.03 -1.74
N ALA A 329 0.06 30.85 -2.19
CA ALA A 329 1.46 30.58 -2.52
C ALA A 329 1.99 31.54 -3.59
N LYS A 330 1.18 31.86 -4.60
CA LYS A 330 1.56 32.81 -5.66
C LYS A 330 1.87 34.18 -5.08
N GLU A 331 0.97 34.73 -4.27
CA GLU A 331 1.17 36.02 -3.62
C GLU A 331 2.45 36.03 -2.76
N LEU A 332 2.65 35.00 -1.93
CA LEU A 332 3.84 34.89 -1.07
C LEU A 332 5.14 34.70 -1.87
N LEU A 333 5.10 33.97 -2.99
CA LEU A 333 6.28 33.74 -3.83
C LEU A 333 6.78 35.03 -4.49
N LEU A 334 5.88 35.97 -4.77
CA LEU A 334 6.15 37.27 -5.40
C LEU A 334 6.38 38.39 -4.38
N GLY A 335 5.71 38.34 -3.23
CA GLY A 335 5.76 39.37 -2.21
C GLY A 335 6.84 39.18 -1.14
N THR A 336 7.49 38.01 -1.06
CA THR A 336 8.44 37.70 0.02
C THR A 336 9.70 36.99 -0.48
N SER A 337 10.80 37.16 0.26
CA SER A 337 12.07 36.44 0.07
C SER A 337 12.10 35.08 0.78
N ASN A 338 11.02 34.67 1.45
CA ASN A 338 10.93 33.41 2.20
C ASN A 338 11.28 32.21 1.32
N SER A 339 11.83 31.16 1.93
CA SER A 339 12.15 29.96 1.17
C SER A 339 10.88 29.29 0.65
N ILE A 340 10.98 28.61 -0.49
CA ILE A 340 9.83 27.90 -1.10
C ILE A 340 9.24 26.88 -0.10
N LEU A 341 10.10 26.30 0.74
CA LEU A 341 9.70 25.34 1.75
C LEU A 341 8.93 26.01 2.91
N GLU A 342 9.40 27.17 3.39
CA GLU A 342 8.68 27.96 4.39
C GLU A 342 7.29 28.34 3.90
N ILE A 343 7.18 28.82 2.66
CA ILE A 343 5.89 29.19 2.07
C ILE A 343 4.96 27.96 2.01
N ALA A 344 5.48 26.82 1.54
CA ALA A 344 4.71 25.58 1.47
C ALA A 344 4.14 25.17 2.84
N TYR A 345 4.94 25.27 3.90
CA TYR A 345 4.50 24.93 5.25
C TYR A 345 3.53 25.97 5.82
N ALA A 346 3.76 27.27 5.58
CA ALA A 346 2.91 28.35 6.06
C ALA A 346 1.47 28.28 5.52
N ILE A 347 1.31 27.81 4.28
CA ILE A 347 0.00 27.66 3.62
C ILE A 347 -0.64 26.27 3.83
N GLY A 348 -0.11 25.45 4.74
CA GLY A 348 -0.76 24.21 5.17
C GLY A 348 -0.41 22.94 4.39
N PHE A 349 0.68 22.90 3.59
CA PHE A 349 1.20 21.63 3.09
C PHE A 349 2.05 20.94 4.16
N ASN A 350 1.99 19.61 4.28
CA ASN A 350 2.87 18.86 5.20
C ASN A 350 4.16 18.34 4.54
N SER A 351 4.33 18.52 3.22
CA SER A 351 5.54 18.09 2.52
C SER A 351 5.83 18.91 1.27
N LYS A 352 7.13 19.09 0.99
CA LYS A 352 7.64 19.72 -0.23
C LYS A 352 7.09 19.05 -1.50
N SER A 353 7.07 17.72 -1.52
CA SER A 353 6.61 16.95 -2.68
C SER A 353 5.12 17.17 -2.97
N SER A 354 4.27 17.21 -1.95
CA SER A 354 2.84 17.52 -2.11
C SER A 354 2.63 18.94 -2.64
N PHE A 355 3.36 19.94 -2.12
CA PHE A 355 3.29 21.32 -2.60
C PHE A 355 3.73 21.44 -4.05
N TYR A 356 4.92 20.94 -4.41
CA TYR A 356 5.44 21.01 -5.78
C TYR A 356 4.50 20.34 -6.78
N LYS A 357 3.88 19.22 -6.39
CA LYS A 357 2.90 18.52 -7.24
C LYS A 357 1.63 19.35 -7.43
N ALA A 358 1.07 19.91 -6.36
CA ALA A 358 -0.13 20.74 -6.43
C ALA A 358 0.13 22.02 -7.25
N PHE A 359 1.24 22.70 -7.00
CA PHE A 359 1.62 23.92 -7.72
C PHE A 359 1.80 23.64 -9.23
N ARG A 360 2.51 22.56 -9.58
CA ARG A 360 2.69 22.19 -10.99
C ARG A 360 1.38 21.77 -11.65
N GLN A 361 0.46 21.14 -10.94
CA GLN A 361 -0.84 20.77 -11.47
C GLN A 361 -1.72 22.00 -11.78
N ASP A 362 -1.56 23.08 -11.01
CA ASP A 362 -2.35 24.31 -11.16
C ASP A 362 -1.71 25.33 -12.11
N MET A 363 -0.37 25.40 -12.16
CA MET A 363 0.40 26.42 -12.89
C MET A 363 1.21 25.88 -14.08
N ASP A 364 1.22 24.56 -14.31
CA ASP A 364 2.07 23.88 -15.29
C ASP A 364 3.59 24.13 -15.16
N MET A 365 4.03 24.73 -14.05
CA MET A 365 5.43 25.02 -13.75
C MET A 365 5.76 24.79 -12.27
N THR A 366 7.04 24.75 -11.92
CA THR A 366 7.45 24.62 -10.52
C THR A 366 7.39 25.96 -9.78
N PRO A 367 7.22 25.97 -8.45
CA PRO A 367 7.28 27.20 -7.64
C PRO A 367 8.58 28.00 -7.86
N THR A 368 9.70 27.28 -8.07
CA THR A 368 11.00 27.87 -8.36
C THR A 368 11.03 28.58 -9.71
N GLN A 369 10.42 27.98 -10.75
CA GLN A 369 10.28 28.61 -12.05
C GLN A 369 9.36 29.82 -11.97
N TYR A 370 8.24 29.71 -11.27
CA TYR A 370 7.28 30.80 -11.09
C TYR A 370 7.93 32.04 -10.47
N ARG A 371 8.64 31.89 -9.35
CA ARG A 371 9.37 33.00 -8.71
C ARG A 371 10.44 33.61 -9.61
N LYS A 372 11.19 32.78 -10.37
CA LYS A 372 12.21 33.29 -11.30
C LYS A 372 11.61 34.08 -12.46
N SER A 373 10.44 33.68 -12.95
CA SER A 373 9.74 34.38 -14.03
C SER A 373 9.11 35.71 -13.62
N HIS A 374 8.96 35.95 -12.31
CA HIS A 374 8.35 37.15 -11.73
C HIS A 374 9.20 37.64 -10.55
N PRO A 375 10.41 38.17 -10.81
CA PRO A 375 11.29 38.65 -9.75
C PRO A 375 10.62 39.77 -8.95
N ILE A 376 10.83 39.75 -7.63
CA ILE A 376 10.36 40.78 -6.69
C ILE A 376 10.89 42.13 -7.19
N ARG A 377 9.99 43.07 -7.44
CA ARG A 377 10.34 44.40 -7.96
C ARG A 377 10.87 45.32 -6.88
#